data_AF-A0A7D3X2Y1-F1
#
_entry.id   AF-A0A7D3X2Y1-F1
#
_cell.length_a   1.000
_cell.length_b   1.000
_cell.length_c   1.000
_cell.angle_alpha   90.00
_cell.angle_beta   90.00
_cell.angle_gamma   90.00
#
_symmetry.space_group_name_H-M   'P 1'
#
loop_
_entity.id
_entity.type
_entity.pdbx_description
1 polymer ?
#
loop_
_entity_poly.entity_id
_entity_poly.type
_entity_poly.pdbx_seq_one_letter_code
_entity_poly.pdbx_strand_id
1 'polypeptide(L)'
;MVLASGGYPAAQFPTGFPIHGIGNQGRGTQVFVGGVKPGETAGELLTNGGRVAVLVAHGPDLPTAVQLAYAEAELVYFQDKYVRPDIGQRPTPQLTTSAY
;
A
#
# COMPACT_ATOMS: atom_id res chain seq x y z
N MET A 1 -0.62 -1.35 -4.42
CA MET A 1 -1.20 -1.70 -3.10
C MET A 1 -1.24 -0.46 -2.22
N VAL A 2 -2.37 -0.13 -1.59
CA VAL A 2 -2.46 1.01 -0.66
C VAL A 2 -2.48 0.48 0.76
N LEU A 3 -1.59 0.98 1.62
CA LEU A 3 -1.60 0.76 3.06
C LEU A 3 -2.41 1.86 3.74
N ALA A 4 -3.44 1.49 4.48
CA ALA A 4 -4.33 2.43 5.14
C ALA A 4 -4.28 2.29 6.67
N SER A 5 -4.47 3.42 7.37
CA SER A 5 -4.63 3.47 8.83
C SER A 5 -5.99 2.95 9.25
N GLY A 6 -6.03 2.18 10.35
CA GLY A 6 -7.27 1.70 10.95
C GLY A 6 -8.29 2.80 11.15
N GLY A 7 -9.56 2.52 10.85
CA GLY A 7 -10.66 3.49 10.95
C GLY A 7 -10.85 4.39 9.72
N TYR A 8 -9.89 4.50 8.80
CA TYR A 8 -10.15 5.12 7.49
C TYR A 8 -11.30 4.37 6.77
N PRO A 9 -12.25 5.03 6.08
CA PRO A 9 -12.34 6.46 5.79
C PRO A 9 -13.24 7.27 6.73
N ALA A 10 -13.42 6.85 7.99
CA ALA A 10 -14.17 7.63 8.97
C ALA A 10 -13.61 9.05 9.12
N ALA A 11 -14.46 9.99 9.55
CA ALA A 11 -14.07 11.39 9.72
C ALA A 11 -12.98 11.58 10.80
N GLN A 12 -12.92 10.67 11.79
CA GLN A 12 -11.89 10.64 12.82
C GLN A 12 -11.40 9.21 13.02
N PHE A 13 -10.08 9.07 13.09
CA PHE A 13 -9.38 7.82 13.39
C PHE A 13 -8.00 8.16 13.99
N PRO A 14 -7.42 7.28 14.80
CA PRO A 14 -6.13 7.56 15.44
C PRO A 14 -4.99 7.60 14.42
N THR A 15 -4.02 8.48 14.68
CA THR A 15 -2.77 8.59 13.90
C THR A 15 -1.59 8.79 14.87
N GLY A 16 -0.37 8.84 14.35
CA GLY A 16 0.85 8.99 15.14
C GLY A 16 1.53 7.67 15.49
N PHE A 17 1.16 6.58 14.83
CA PHE A 17 1.75 5.27 15.09
C PHE A 17 3.07 5.09 14.33
N PRO A 18 4.11 4.51 14.96
CA PRO A 18 5.35 4.18 14.28
C PRO A 18 5.15 3.27 13.08
N ILE A 19 5.87 3.57 12.00
CA ILE A 19 5.87 2.80 10.77
C ILE A 19 7.21 2.08 10.63
N HIS A 20 7.15 0.77 10.51
CA HIS A 20 8.31 -0.11 10.37
C HIS A 20 8.36 -0.76 9.00
N GLY A 21 9.56 -1.08 8.53
CA GLY A 21 9.79 -1.89 7.33
C GLY A 21 9.71 -1.15 5.98
N ILE A 22 9.40 0.15 5.98
CA ILE A 22 9.61 0.99 4.79
C ILE A 22 11.10 1.06 4.47
N GLY A 23 11.47 0.84 3.22
CA GLY A 23 12.85 0.81 2.74
C GLY A 23 13.45 -0.60 2.64
N ASN A 24 12.80 -1.62 3.21
CA ASN A 24 13.25 -3.01 3.16
C ASN A 24 12.74 -3.78 1.94
N GLN A 25 12.07 -3.10 1.02
CA GLN A 25 11.41 -3.74 -0.12
C GLN A 25 12.42 -4.31 -1.13
N GLY A 26 12.05 -5.40 -1.78
CA GLY A 26 12.89 -6.07 -2.78
C GLY A 26 13.12 -5.24 -4.05
N ARG A 27 14.12 -5.65 -4.84
CA ARG A 27 14.36 -5.10 -6.18
C ARG A 27 13.11 -5.36 -7.04
N GLY A 28 12.47 -4.29 -7.50
CA GLY A 28 11.21 -4.36 -8.27
C GLY A 28 9.99 -3.78 -7.55
N THR A 29 10.15 -3.34 -6.30
CA THR A 29 9.09 -2.69 -5.53
C THR A 29 9.47 -1.27 -5.16
N GLN A 30 8.56 -0.33 -5.38
CA GLN A 30 8.67 1.06 -4.94
C GLN A 30 7.60 1.39 -3.91
N VAL A 31 7.98 2.18 -2.92
CA VAL A 31 7.08 2.67 -1.88
C VAL A 31 6.96 4.18 -2.00
N PHE A 32 5.73 4.65 -2.18
CA PHE A 32 5.38 6.06 -2.17
C PHE A 32 4.69 6.38 -0.85
N VAL A 33 5.32 7.20 -0.02
CA VAL A 33 4.75 7.65 1.25
C VAL A 33 3.89 8.90 1.05
N GLY A 34 2.78 9.01 1.78
CA GLY A 34 1.87 10.17 1.66
C GLY A 34 1.29 10.61 3.00
N GLY A 35 0.60 9.72 3.70
CA GLY A 35 -0.03 10.01 4.99
C GLY A 35 0.93 9.77 6.17
N VAL A 36 2.11 10.39 6.16
CA VAL A 36 3.15 10.20 7.18
C VAL A 36 3.67 11.55 7.70
N LYS A 37 4.28 11.54 8.88
CA LYS A 37 5.07 12.65 9.46
C LYS A 37 6.37 12.10 10.07
N PRO A 38 7.43 12.92 10.18
CA PRO A 38 8.62 12.50 10.92
C PRO A 38 8.31 12.25 12.40
N GLY A 39 8.99 11.26 12.98
CA GLY A 39 8.98 11.01 14.42
C GLY A 39 9.98 11.87 15.20
N GLU A 40 10.24 11.49 16.45
CA GLU A 40 11.20 12.19 17.30
C GLU A 40 12.65 11.80 16.97
N THR A 41 12.84 10.59 16.47
CA THR A 41 14.16 10.07 16.08
C THR A 41 14.41 10.22 14.59
N ALA A 42 15.68 10.41 14.22
CA ALA A 42 16.06 10.61 12.82
C ALA A 42 15.72 9.36 11.98
N GLY A 43 14.94 9.54 10.92
CA GLY A 43 14.50 8.46 10.03
C GLY A 43 13.22 7.74 10.48
N GLU A 44 12.66 8.08 11.64
CA GLU A 44 11.38 7.56 12.09
C GLU A 44 10.22 8.21 11.33
N LEU A 45 9.25 7.38 10.94
CA LEU A 45 8.01 7.81 10.30
C LEU A 45 6.83 7.38 11.15
N LEU A 46 5.89 8.30 11.35
CA LEU A 46 4.64 8.08 12.05
C LEU A 46 3.47 8.23 11.08
N THR A 47 2.37 7.50 11.28
CA THR A 47 1.13 7.70 10.51
C THR A 47 0.58 9.11 10.75
N ASN A 48 0.06 9.75 9.70
CA ASN A 48 -0.49 11.11 9.74
C ASN A 48 -1.65 11.31 8.75
N GLY A 49 -2.31 10.22 8.35
CA GLY A 49 -3.40 10.26 7.40
C GLY A 49 -4.02 8.89 7.17
N GLY A 50 -5.10 8.87 6.39
CA GLY A 50 -5.87 7.66 6.11
C GLY A 50 -5.14 6.70 5.17
N ARG A 51 -4.60 7.22 4.05
CA ARG A 51 -3.74 6.48 3.13
C ARG A 51 -2.29 6.77 3.46
N VAL A 52 -1.61 5.81 4.07
CA VAL A 52 -0.27 5.99 4.63
C VAL A 52 0.79 5.88 3.54
N ALA A 53 0.74 4.80 2.76
CA ALA A 53 1.70 4.55 1.68
C ALA A 53 1.06 3.77 0.54
N VAL A 54 1.70 3.83 -0.63
CA VAL A 54 1.37 3.03 -1.81
C VAL A 54 2.59 2.23 -2.22
N LEU A 55 2.46 0.91 -2.27
CA LEU A 55 3.47 0.01 -2.83
C LEU A 55 3.12 -0.31 -4.29
N VAL A 56 4.11 -0.20 -5.15
CA VAL A 56 4.03 -0.57 -6.57
C VAL A 56 5.06 -1.64 -6.82
N ALA A 57 4.62 -2.84 -7.17
CA ALA A 57 5.49 -3.96 -7.50
C ALA A 57 5.46 -4.23 -9.00
N HIS A 58 6.61 -4.56 -9.56
CA HIS A 58 6.78 -4.94 -10.95
C HIS A 58 7.07 -6.43 -11.06
N GLY A 59 6.37 -7.10 -11.97
CA GLY A 59 6.55 -8.51 -12.30
C GLY A 59 6.40 -8.75 -13.80
N PRO A 60 6.79 -9.94 -14.30
CA PRO A 60 6.67 -10.30 -15.71
C PRO A 60 5.22 -10.37 -16.21
N ASP A 61 4.27 -10.59 -15.31
CA ASP A 61 2.85 -10.61 -15.60
C ASP A 61 2.05 -10.04 -14.41
N LEU A 62 0.74 -9.82 -14.64
CA LEU A 62 -0.15 -9.27 -13.62
C LEU A 62 -0.23 -10.16 -12.36
N PRO A 63 -0.42 -11.50 -12.45
CA PRO A 63 -0.45 -12.35 -11.26
C PRO A 63 0.80 -12.24 -10.39
N THR A 64 1.99 -12.24 -11.01
CA THR A 64 3.26 -12.12 -10.28
C THR A 64 3.40 -10.75 -9.63
N ALA A 65 3.06 -9.66 -10.35
CA ALA A 65 3.10 -8.31 -9.79
C ALA A 65 2.14 -8.14 -8.61
N VAL A 66 0.95 -8.75 -8.68
CA VAL A 66 -0.05 -8.74 -7.61
C VAL A 66 0.48 -9.49 -6.38
N GLN A 67 0.96 -10.72 -6.55
CA GLN A 67 1.52 -11.52 -5.46
C GLN A 67 2.69 -10.80 -4.78
N LEU A 68 3.60 -10.22 -5.56
CA LEU A 68 4.73 -9.45 -5.04
C LEU A 68 4.26 -8.22 -4.25
N ALA A 69 3.27 -7.47 -4.76
CA ALA A 69 2.74 -6.30 -4.05
C ALA A 69 2.12 -6.65 -2.69
N TYR A 70 1.48 -7.82 -2.55
CA TYR A 70 0.96 -8.29 -1.26
C TYR A 70 2.09 -8.73 -0.33
N ALA A 71 3.05 -9.53 -0.82
CA ALA A 71 4.17 -10.00 0.00
C ALA A 71 5.01 -8.83 0.54
N GLU A 72 5.25 -7.81 -0.28
CA GLU A 72 5.99 -6.61 0.12
C GLU A 72 5.20 -5.71 1.07
N ALA A 73 3.86 -5.70 0.96
CA ALA A 73 2.99 -4.99 1.88
C ALA A 73 2.97 -5.63 3.28
N GLU A 74 3.22 -6.93 3.38
CA GLU A 74 3.39 -7.62 4.66
C GLU A 74 4.68 -7.22 5.37
N LEU A 75 5.69 -6.70 4.66
CA LEU A 75 6.92 -6.22 5.28
C LEU A 75 6.78 -4.86 5.95
N VAL A 76 5.67 -4.14 5.73
CA VAL A 76 5.41 -2.83 6.34
C VAL A 76 4.43 -2.99 7.47
N TYR A 77 4.74 -2.46 8.65
CA TYR A 77 3.94 -2.63 9.86
C TYR A 77 3.66 -1.28 10.51
N PHE A 78 2.41 -1.07 10.89
CA PHE A 78 1.97 -0.01 11.80
C PHE A 78 0.62 -0.44 12.38
N GLN A 79 0.23 0.20 13.49
CA GLN A 79 -0.99 -0.17 14.19
C GLN A 79 -2.23 -0.07 13.29
N ASP A 80 -3.07 -1.10 13.36
CA ASP A 80 -4.33 -1.24 12.61
C ASP A 80 -4.19 -1.02 11.09
N LYS A 81 -2.99 -1.29 10.54
CA LYS A 81 -2.75 -1.32 9.09
C LYS A 81 -3.74 -2.28 8.44
N TYR A 82 -4.41 -1.82 7.40
CA TYR A 82 -5.14 -2.71 6.53
C TYR A 82 -4.89 -2.41 5.04
N VAL A 83 -5.14 -3.43 4.24
CA VAL A 83 -5.05 -3.41 2.78
C VAL A 83 -6.27 -4.08 2.20
N ARG A 84 -6.60 -3.76 0.95
CA ARG A 84 -7.63 -4.50 0.21
C ARG A 84 -7.08 -5.85 -0.28
N PRO A 85 -7.78 -6.98 -0.11
CA PRO A 85 -7.30 -8.32 -0.49
C PRO A 85 -7.55 -8.69 -1.97
N ASP A 86 -8.22 -7.84 -2.74
CA ASP A 86 -8.72 -8.09 -4.09
C ASP A 86 -8.14 -7.12 -5.14
N ILE A 87 -7.10 -6.35 -4.79
CA ILE A 87 -6.36 -5.53 -5.76
C ILE A 87 -5.75 -6.44 -6.84
N GLY A 88 -6.05 -6.13 -8.10
CA GLY A 88 -5.59 -6.90 -9.26
C GLY A 88 -6.45 -8.12 -9.60
N GLN A 89 -7.48 -8.42 -8.80
CA GLN A 89 -8.44 -9.49 -9.07
C GLN A 89 -9.65 -8.93 -9.82
N ARG A 90 -9.54 -8.79 -11.14
CA ARG A 90 -10.70 -8.48 -12.00
C ARG A 90 -10.80 -9.49 -13.13
N PRO A 91 -12.04 -9.83 -13.56
CA PRO A 91 -12.24 -10.60 -14.78
C PRO A 91 -11.54 -9.91 -15.95
N THR A 92 -11.03 -10.71 -16.90
CA THR A 92 -10.48 -10.19 -18.15
C THR A 92 -11.49 -9.23 -18.78
N PRO A 93 -11.11 -7.97 -19.07
CA PRO A 93 -12.03 -7.01 -19.66
C PRO A 93 -12.51 -7.53 -21.02
N GLN A 94 -13.83 -7.60 -21.19
CA GLN A 94 -14.44 -7.89 -22.48
C GLN A 94 -14.44 -6.59 -23.28
N LEU A 95 -13.56 -6.51 -24.27
CA LEU A 95 -13.56 -5.39 -25.21
C LEU A 95 -14.70 -5.64 -26.21
N THR A 96 -15.80 -4.92 -26.07
CA THR A 96 -16.85 -4.92 -27.09
C THR A 96 -16.36 -4.12 -28.28
N THR A 97 -16.02 -4.78 -29.38
CA THR A 97 -15.77 -4.12 -30.65
C THR A 97 -17.10 -3.55 -31.15
N SER A 98 -17.39 -2.29 -30.83
CA SER A 98 -18.47 -1.57 -31.51
C SER A 98 -18.00 -1.34 -32.93
N ALA A 99 -18.56 -2.08 -33.88
CA ALA A 99 -18.39 -1.78 -35.29
C ALA A 99 -19.02 -0.40 -35.53
N TYR A 100 -18.16 0.60 -35.76
CA TYR A 100 -18.54 1.83 -36.45
C TYR A 100 -18.74 1.55 -37.93
#